data_AF-A0A7C8ZBM1-F1
#
_entry.id   AF-A0A7C8ZBM1-F1
#
_cell.length_a   1.000
_cell.length_b   1.000
_cell.length_c   1.000
_cell.angle_alpha   90.00
_cell.angle_beta   90.00
_cell.angle_gamma   90.00
#
_symmetry.space_group_name_H-M   'P 1'
#
loop_
_entity.id
_entity.type
_entity.pdbx_description
1 polymer ?
#
loop_
_entity_poly.entity_id
_entity_poly.type
_entity_poly.pdbx_seq_one_letter_code
_entity_poly.pdbx_strand_id
1 'polypeptide(L)'
;VNGSLRVTVQGEVIEQSFGEEHLCFRTLQRYTSVTLEHGMCPSFSPQPEWRALLDEMAVVATKQFRSIVLENPRFVSYFRMATPETEYGRLNIGSRPSKRKPSGGIESLRAIPWIFAWNQTRFHLPVWLGIGTAFKYAIEKDAENLNMLKEMYSMWPFFRV
;
A
#
# COMPACT_ATOMS: atom_id res chain seq x y z
N VAL A 1 -11.84 -10.98 12.72
CA VAL A 1 -13.26 -10.64 12.39
C VAL A 1 -14.15 -11.70 13.03
N ASN A 2 -15.41 -11.39 13.40
CA ASN A 2 -16.40 -12.27 14.02
C ASN A 2 -16.64 -13.60 13.25
N GLY A 3 -15.67 -14.51 13.26
CA GLY A 3 -15.72 -15.84 12.66
C GLY A 3 -15.64 -15.92 11.12
N SER A 4 -15.68 -14.80 10.38
CA SER A 4 -15.74 -14.83 8.90
C SER A 4 -14.67 -13.97 8.26
N LEU A 5 -13.85 -14.58 7.38
CA LEU A 5 -12.78 -13.92 6.66
C LEU A 5 -12.85 -14.26 5.16
N ARG A 6 -12.84 -13.23 4.32
CA ARG A 6 -12.66 -13.36 2.87
C ARG A 6 -11.50 -12.47 2.45
N VAL A 7 -10.42 -13.07 1.94
CA VAL A 7 -9.20 -12.38 1.53
C VAL A 7 -8.88 -12.73 0.08
N THR A 8 -8.33 -11.78 -0.66
CA THR A 8 -7.82 -12.02 -2.01
C THR A 8 -6.39 -12.53 -1.92
N VAL A 9 -6.13 -13.72 -2.45
CA VAL A 9 -4.77 -14.21 -2.70
C VAL A 9 -4.33 -13.66 -4.05
N GLN A 10 -3.29 -12.83 -4.07
CA GLN A 10 -2.77 -12.29 -5.32
C GLN A 10 -1.99 -13.38 -6.09
N GLY A 11 -2.02 -13.33 -7.43
CA GLY A 11 -1.38 -14.34 -8.26
C GLY A 11 0.13 -14.43 -8.04
N GLU A 12 0.78 -13.30 -7.76
CA GLU A 12 2.21 -13.22 -7.47
C GLU A 12 2.63 -13.90 -6.15
N VAL A 13 1.70 -14.21 -5.25
CA VAL A 13 1.98 -14.89 -3.96
C VAL A 13 1.41 -16.31 -3.90
N ILE A 14 0.71 -16.77 -4.95
CA ILE A 14 -0.01 -18.05 -4.92
C ILE A 14 0.95 -19.24 -4.73
N GLU A 15 2.05 -19.23 -5.47
CA GLU A 15 3.08 -20.28 -5.42
C GLU A 15 3.74 -20.33 -4.04
N GLN A 16 4.13 -19.19 -3.49
CA GLN A 16 4.71 -19.11 -2.15
C GLN A 16 3.73 -19.60 -1.07
N SER A 17 2.43 -19.34 -1.25
CA SER A 17 1.42 -19.62 -0.24
C SER A 17 0.92 -21.07 -0.29
N PHE A 18 0.88 -21.69 -1.48
CA PHE A 18 0.19 -22.95 -1.74
C PHE A 18 0.94 -23.95 -2.63
N GLY A 19 2.09 -23.59 -3.21
CA GLY A 19 2.85 -24.43 -4.15
C GLY A 19 3.59 -25.60 -3.50
N GLU A 20 3.89 -25.50 -2.20
CA GLU A 20 4.54 -26.55 -1.42
C GLU A 20 3.63 -26.99 -0.26
N GLU A 21 3.61 -28.29 0.05
CA GLU A 21 2.65 -28.91 0.97
C GLU A 21 2.71 -28.32 2.39
N HIS A 22 3.91 -28.19 2.95
CA HIS A 22 4.08 -27.62 4.29
C HIS A 22 3.76 -26.11 4.34
N LEU A 23 4.10 -25.36 3.30
CA LEU A 23 3.74 -23.94 3.19
C LEU A 23 2.23 -23.75 3.04
N CYS A 24 1.56 -24.58 2.23
CA CYS A 24 0.11 -24.62 2.09
C CYS A 24 -0.57 -24.84 3.45
N PHE A 25 -0.13 -25.87 4.18
CA PHE A 25 -0.64 -26.15 5.52
C PHE A 25 -0.45 -24.96 6.46
N ARG A 26 0.75 -24.35 6.48
CA ARG A 26 1.04 -23.18 7.33
C ARG A 26 0.19 -21.97 6.95
N THR A 27 -0.07 -21.74 5.67
CA THR A 27 -0.93 -20.64 5.20
C THR A 27 -2.36 -20.82 5.71
N LEU A 28 -2.94 -22.01 5.54
CA LEU A 28 -4.29 -22.32 6.01
C LEU A 28 -4.38 -22.24 7.54
N GLN A 29 -3.38 -22.78 8.24
CA GLN A 29 -3.27 -22.69 9.69
C GLN A 29 -3.28 -21.22 10.15
N ARG A 30 -2.44 -20.36 9.56
CA ARG A 30 -2.38 -18.92 9.93
C ARG A 30 -3.71 -18.21 9.73
N TYR A 31 -4.37 -18.38 8.59
CA TYR A 31 -5.67 -17.75 8.34
C TYR A 31 -6.72 -18.18 9.37
N THR A 32 -6.75 -19.47 9.72
CA THR A 32 -7.68 -20.02 10.70
C THR A 32 -7.39 -19.47 12.10
N SER A 33 -6.14 -19.57 12.55
CA SER A 33 -5.70 -19.12 13.87
C SER A 33 -5.93 -17.63 14.08
N VAL A 34 -5.53 -16.77 13.14
CA VAL A 34 -5.67 -15.31 13.28
C VAL A 34 -7.14 -14.88 13.23
N THR A 35 -7.97 -15.54 12.42
CA THR A 35 -9.41 -15.23 12.36
C THR A 35 -10.08 -15.54 13.70
N LEU A 36 -9.74 -16.69 14.29
CA LEU A 36 -10.23 -17.13 15.60
C LEU A 36 -9.77 -16.18 16.71
N GLU A 37 -8.46 -15.95 16.80
CA GLU A 37 -7.84 -15.12 17.83
C GLU A 37 -8.41 -13.70 17.82
N HIS A 38 -8.50 -13.06 16.64
CA HIS A 38 -9.07 -11.72 16.55
C HIS A 38 -10.53 -11.65 17.03
N GLY A 39 -11.31 -12.73 16.90
CA GLY A 39 -12.69 -12.79 17.40
C GLY A 39 -12.79 -12.86 18.92
N MET A 40 -11.76 -13.38 19.59
CA MET A 40 -11.73 -13.61 21.05
C MET A 40 -10.89 -12.57 21.79
N CYS A 41 -9.82 -12.08 21.17
CA CYS A 41 -8.84 -11.16 21.71
C CYS A 41 -8.66 -9.98 20.73
N PRO A 42 -9.59 -9.02 20.69
CA PRO A 42 -9.48 -7.88 19.80
C PRO A 42 -8.28 -7.01 20.17
N SER A 43 -7.63 -6.41 19.17
CA SER A 43 -6.60 -5.39 19.40
C SER A 43 -7.19 -4.22 20.19
N PHE A 44 -6.36 -3.59 21.00
CA PHE A 44 -6.76 -2.38 21.72
C PHE A 44 -7.03 -1.22 20.74
N SER A 45 -7.92 -0.31 21.16
CA SER A 45 -8.25 0.88 20.39
C SER A 45 -7.10 1.89 20.46
N PRO A 46 -6.76 2.57 19.35
CA PRO A 46 -5.75 3.61 19.38
C PRO A 46 -6.19 4.77 20.28
N GLN A 47 -5.21 5.41 20.92
CA GLN A 47 -5.44 6.62 21.72
C GLN A 47 -5.99 7.76 20.85
N PRO A 48 -6.79 8.69 21.40
CA PRO A 48 -7.33 9.83 20.67
C PRO A 48 -6.25 10.66 19.94
N GLU A 49 -5.11 10.89 20.60
CA GLU A 49 -3.97 11.61 20.05
C GLU A 49 -3.32 10.92 18.85
N TRP A 50 -3.27 9.58 18.84
CA TRP A 50 -2.75 8.82 17.70
C TRP A 50 -3.65 8.94 16.47
N ARG A 51 -4.97 8.97 16.70
CA ARG A 51 -5.95 9.21 15.62
C ARG A 51 -5.81 10.62 15.06
N ALA A 52 -5.76 11.63 15.94
CA ALA A 52 -5.61 13.02 15.55
C ALA A 52 -4.32 13.24 14.73
N LEU A 53 -3.19 12.67 15.17
CA LEU A 53 -1.94 12.78 14.43
C LEU A 53 -2.03 12.12 13.05
N LEU A 54 -2.63 10.93 12.94
CA LEU A 54 -2.82 10.25 11.65
C LEU A 54 -3.76 11.01 10.71
N ASP A 55 -4.83 11.62 11.22
CA ASP A 55 -5.75 12.42 10.41
C ASP A 55 -5.02 13.59 9.74
N GLU A 56 -4.15 14.27 10.49
CA GLU A 56 -3.32 15.34 9.93
C GLU A 56 -2.28 14.83 8.91
N MET A 57 -1.56 13.76 9.27
CA MET A 57 -0.57 13.13 8.40
C MET A 57 -1.19 12.67 7.07
N ALA A 58 -2.42 12.16 7.09
CA ALA A 58 -3.14 11.70 5.90
C ALA A 58 -3.42 12.85 4.92
N VAL A 59 -3.76 14.04 5.41
CA VAL A 59 -3.97 15.24 4.58
C VAL A 59 -2.67 15.64 3.89
N VAL A 60 -1.56 15.68 4.64
CA VAL A 60 -0.24 16.06 4.11
C VAL A 60 0.29 15.03 3.10
N ALA A 61 0.22 13.74 3.43
CA ALA A 61 0.63 12.66 2.53
C ALA A 61 -0.17 12.69 1.22
N THR A 62 -1.50 12.85 1.31
CA THR A 62 -2.37 12.91 0.13
C THR A 62 -2.04 14.12 -0.74
N LYS A 63 -1.82 15.29 -0.13
CA LYS A 63 -1.43 16.51 -0.86
C LYS A 63 -0.11 16.30 -1.62
N GLN A 64 0.90 15.73 -0.96
CA GLN A 64 2.19 15.46 -1.59
C GLN A 64 2.09 14.43 -2.72
N PHE A 65 1.29 13.37 -2.52
CA PHE A 65 1.05 12.39 -3.56
C PHE A 65 0.39 13.04 -4.79
N ARG A 66 -0.69 13.81 -4.58
CA ARG A 66 -1.44 14.46 -5.67
C ARG A 66 -0.61 15.53 -6.39
N SER A 67 0.20 16.31 -5.68
CA SER A 67 1.05 17.32 -6.29
C SER A 67 2.04 16.73 -7.30
N ILE A 68 2.53 15.52 -7.03
CA ILE A 68 3.47 14.81 -7.91
C ILE A 68 2.73 14.02 -8.99
N VAL A 69 1.69 13.27 -8.63
CA VAL A 69 1.07 12.29 -9.54
C VAL A 69 0.01 12.92 -10.43
N LEU A 70 -0.79 13.85 -9.91
CA LEU A 70 -1.92 14.44 -10.62
C LEU A 70 -1.64 15.85 -11.14
N GLU A 71 -1.00 16.69 -10.32
CA GLU A 71 -0.85 18.12 -10.62
C GLU A 71 0.41 18.42 -11.45
N ASN A 72 1.46 17.58 -11.35
CA ASN A 72 2.68 17.79 -12.12
C ASN A 72 2.47 17.38 -13.59
N PRO A 73 2.50 18.35 -14.54
CA PRO A 73 2.19 18.08 -15.94
C PRO A 73 3.22 17.18 -16.63
N ARG A 74 4.44 17.06 -16.08
CA ARG A 74 5.51 16.21 -16.63
C ARG A 74 5.48 14.78 -16.11
N PHE A 75 4.65 14.48 -15.11
CA PHE A 75 4.69 13.17 -14.46
C PHE A 75 4.38 12.03 -15.42
N VAL A 76 3.33 12.15 -16.25
CA VAL A 76 2.94 11.09 -17.18
C VAL A 76 4.06 10.78 -18.17
N SER A 77 4.76 11.82 -18.66
CA SER A 77 5.91 11.65 -19.55
C SER A 77 7.05 10.93 -18.83
N TYR A 78 7.39 11.38 -17.61
CA TYR A 78 8.43 10.74 -16.79
C TYR A 78 8.09 9.28 -16.51
N PHE A 79 6.87 8.97 -16.07
CA PHE A 79 6.43 7.62 -15.78
C PHE A 79 6.59 6.67 -16.97
N ARG A 80 6.21 7.10 -18.18
CA ARG A 80 6.35 6.29 -19.41
C ARG A 80 7.80 6.12 -19.86
N MET A 81 8.68 7.07 -19.55
CA MET A 81 10.09 7.00 -19.91
C MET A 81 10.92 6.21 -18.88
N ALA A 82 10.56 6.32 -17.61
CA ALA A 82 11.30 5.74 -16.50
C ALA A 82 10.86 4.31 -16.17
N THR A 83 9.71 3.85 -16.67
CA THR A 83 9.15 2.53 -16.38
C THR A 83 8.68 1.82 -17.66
N PRO A 84 8.60 0.48 -17.68
CA PRO A 84 8.15 -0.28 -18.84
C PRO A 84 6.60 -0.32 -18.96
N GLU A 85 5.88 0.71 -18.53
CA GLU A 85 4.40 0.72 -18.55
C GLU A 85 3.85 0.56 -19.97
N THR A 86 4.46 1.22 -20.94
CA THR A 86 3.99 1.22 -22.32
C THR A 86 4.28 -0.13 -22.99
N GLU A 87 5.45 -0.71 -22.73
CA GLU A 87 5.84 -2.03 -23.19
C GLU A 87 4.94 -3.11 -22.58
N TYR A 88 4.68 -3.03 -21.27
CA TYR A 88 3.78 -3.96 -20.57
C TYR A 88 2.39 -4.01 -21.22
N GLY A 89 1.84 -2.86 -21.63
CA GLY A 89 0.55 -2.81 -22.33
C GLY A 89 0.56 -3.37 -23.74
N ARG A 90 1.73 -3.56 -24.36
CA ARG A 90 1.90 -4.13 -25.71
C ARG A 90 2.24 -5.62 -25.70
N LEU A 91 2.78 -6.12 -24.59
CA LEU A 91 3.15 -7.52 -24.44
C LEU A 91 1.95 -8.39 -24.05
N ASN A 92 1.99 -9.66 -24.46
CA ASN A 92 0.95 -10.65 -24.14
C ASN A 92 1.17 -11.27 -22.74
N ILE A 93 1.34 -10.43 -21.71
CA ILE A 93 1.61 -10.84 -20.32
C ILE A 93 0.38 -10.58 -19.45
N GLY A 94 -0.33 -9.49 -19.69
CA GLY A 94 -1.54 -9.14 -18.95
C GLY A 94 -2.80 -9.75 -19.58
N SER A 95 -3.65 -10.38 -18.76
CA SER A 95 -4.97 -10.88 -19.21
C SER A 95 -6.00 -9.77 -19.47
N ARG A 96 -5.68 -8.52 -19.12
CA ARG A 96 -6.60 -7.38 -19.09
C ARG A 96 -5.93 -6.14 -19.68
N PRO A 97 -6.71 -5.25 -20.35
CA PRO A 97 -6.18 -3.96 -20.82
C PRO A 97 -5.59 -3.13 -19.68
N SER A 98 -4.44 -2.49 -19.92
CA SER A 98 -3.76 -1.67 -18.89
C SER A 98 -4.52 -0.40 -18.51
N LYS A 99 -5.32 0.15 -19.43
CA LYS A 99 -6.09 1.40 -19.24
C LYS A 99 -7.59 1.18 -19.45
N ARG A 100 -8.40 1.99 -18.77
CA ARG A 100 -9.85 2.10 -18.99
C ARG A 100 -10.19 2.95 -20.22
N LYS A 101 -9.39 3.99 -20.49
CA LYS A 101 -9.52 4.88 -21.65
C LYS A 101 -8.15 5.12 -22.28
N PRO A 102 -7.95 4.92 -23.60
CA PRO A 102 -6.63 5.06 -24.24
C PRO A 102 -6.00 6.44 -24.12
N SER A 103 -6.82 7.50 -24.11
CA SER A 103 -6.38 8.91 -24.08
C SER A 103 -6.26 9.50 -22.66
N GLY A 104 -6.54 8.72 -21.61
CA GLY A 104 -6.53 9.24 -20.24
C GLY A 104 -5.13 9.35 -19.63
N GLY A 105 -4.99 10.22 -18.63
CA GLY A 105 -3.82 10.29 -17.75
C GLY A 105 -3.74 9.08 -16.80
N ILE A 106 -3.03 9.23 -15.68
CA ILE A 106 -2.87 8.17 -14.66
C ILE A 106 -4.22 7.68 -14.13
N GLU A 107 -5.22 8.56 -14.04
CA GLU A 107 -6.57 8.21 -13.58
C GLU A 107 -7.24 7.13 -14.44
N SER A 108 -6.78 6.95 -15.68
CA SER A 108 -7.26 5.88 -16.56
C SER A 108 -6.50 4.56 -16.40
N LEU A 109 -5.34 4.57 -15.74
CA LEU A 109 -4.50 3.40 -15.51
C LEU A 109 -5.10 2.53 -14.41
N ARG A 110 -5.03 1.21 -14.57
CA ARG A 110 -5.46 0.27 -13.53
C ARG A 110 -4.37 0.10 -12.47
N ALA A 111 -4.77 -0.29 -11.26
CA ALA A 111 -3.86 -0.48 -10.12
C ALA A 111 -2.74 -1.50 -10.39
N ILE A 112 -3.04 -2.62 -11.06
CA ILE A 112 -2.01 -3.63 -11.38
C ILE A 112 -0.92 -3.05 -12.29
N PRO A 113 -1.21 -2.49 -13.50
CA PRO A 113 -0.20 -1.83 -14.31
C PRO A 113 0.58 -0.72 -13.58
N TRP A 114 -0.10 0.05 -12.72
CA TRP A 114 0.52 1.10 -11.93
C TRP A 114 1.62 0.55 -11.00
N ILE A 115 1.28 -0.42 -10.16
CA ILE A 115 2.23 -1.04 -9.22
C ILE A 115 3.31 -1.83 -9.98
N PHE A 116 2.90 -2.60 -11.00
CA PHE A 116 3.80 -3.44 -11.79
C PHE A 116 4.92 -2.62 -12.43
N ALA A 117 4.60 -1.50 -13.10
CA ALA A 117 5.57 -0.68 -13.80
C ALA A 117 6.68 -0.14 -12.86
N TRP A 118 6.31 0.32 -11.66
CA TRP A 118 7.29 0.79 -10.67
C TRP A 118 8.03 -0.32 -9.93
N ASN A 119 7.46 -1.52 -9.85
CA ASN A 119 8.14 -2.69 -9.30
C ASN A 119 9.26 -3.16 -10.24
N GLN A 120 9.06 -3.10 -11.56
CA GLN A 120 10.10 -3.49 -12.54
C GLN A 120 11.36 -2.64 -12.41
N THR A 121 11.22 -1.37 -12.04
CA THR A 121 12.34 -0.42 -11.91
C THR A 121 12.93 -0.37 -10.51
N ARG A 122 12.41 -1.18 -9.58
CA ARG A 122 12.82 -1.23 -8.17
C ARG A 122 12.66 0.11 -7.43
N PHE A 123 11.90 1.06 -8.01
CA PHE A 123 11.69 2.37 -7.41
C PHE A 123 10.51 2.37 -6.44
N HIS A 124 9.51 1.51 -6.66
CA HIS A 124 8.38 1.30 -5.75
C HIS A 124 7.63 2.58 -5.34
N LEU A 125 7.67 3.64 -6.17
CA LEU A 125 7.07 4.95 -5.91
C LEU A 125 5.65 4.90 -5.33
N PRO A 126 4.72 4.05 -5.82
CA PRO A 126 3.35 3.99 -5.32
C PRO A 126 3.22 3.61 -3.84
N VAL A 127 4.24 2.96 -3.27
CA VAL A 127 4.19 2.37 -1.93
C VAL A 127 4.55 3.40 -0.87
N TRP A 128 5.48 4.33 -1.17
CA TRP A 128 6.06 5.22 -0.16
C TRP A 128 5.81 6.71 -0.41
N LEU A 129 5.36 7.10 -1.60
CA LEU A 129 5.19 8.51 -1.95
C LEU A 129 4.19 9.21 -1.00
N GLY A 130 4.65 10.27 -0.33
CA GLY A 130 3.87 11.05 0.64
C GLY A 130 4.15 10.70 2.10
N ILE A 131 4.60 9.47 2.39
CA ILE A 131 4.87 9.01 3.76
C ILE A 131 5.99 9.84 4.41
N GLY A 132 7.12 10.02 3.71
CA GLY A 132 8.25 10.80 4.24
C GLY A 132 7.90 12.25 4.54
N THR A 133 7.06 12.88 3.70
CA THR A 133 6.58 14.25 3.91
C THR A 133 5.64 14.35 5.10
N ALA A 134 4.76 13.37 5.30
CA ALA A 134 3.86 13.33 6.46
C ALA A 134 4.62 13.13 7.77
N PHE A 135 5.63 12.25 7.80
CA PHE A 135 6.50 12.08 8.96
C PHE A 135 7.28 13.35 9.29
N LYS A 136 7.86 13.98 8.27
CA LYS A 136 8.57 15.24 8.43
C LYS A 136 7.66 16.32 9.03
N TYR A 137 6.45 16.47 8.49
CA TYR A 137 5.45 17.41 9.02
C TYR A 137 5.13 17.14 10.50
N ALA A 138 4.86 15.88 10.87
CA ALA A 138 4.54 15.52 12.25
C ALA A 138 5.66 15.90 13.22
N ILE A 139 6.92 15.60 12.87
CA ILE A 139 8.10 15.87 13.70
C ILE A 139 8.40 17.37 13.78
N GLU A 140 8.23 18.12 12.69
CA GLU A 140 8.45 19.58 12.67
C GLU A 140 7.35 20.35 13.40
N LYS A 141 6.13 19.81 13.46
CA LYS A 141 5.01 20.42 14.18
C LYS A 141 5.22 20.38 15.69
N ASP A 142 5.68 19.25 16.22
CA ASP A 142 5.99 19.05 17.63
C ASP A 142 7.05 17.95 17.76
N ALA A 143 8.14 18.24 18.47
CA ALA A 143 9.23 17.29 18.68
C ALA A 143 8.77 16.03 19.44
N GLU A 144 7.74 16.15 20.30
CA GLU A 144 7.18 15.00 21.04
C GLU A 144 6.44 14.02 20.14
N ASN A 145 6.00 14.44 18.94
CA ASN A 145 5.37 13.53 17.98
C ASN A 145 6.33 12.41 17.55
N LEU A 146 7.65 12.63 17.59
CA LEU A 146 8.60 11.54 17.31
C LEU A 146 8.48 10.41 18.33
N ASN A 147 8.30 10.75 19.62
CA ASN A 147 8.10 9.76 20.67
C ASN A 147 6.74 9.07 20.50
N MET A 148 5.70 9.83 20.19
CA MET A 148 4.37 9.29 19.90
C MET A 148 4.39 8.30 18.72
N LEU A 149 5.08 8.62 17.61
CA LEU A 149 5.21 7.73 16.45
C LEU A 149 5.95 6.42 16.79
N LYS A 150 7.00 6.49 17.63
CA LYS A 150 7.70 5.30 18.13
C LYS A 150 6.80 4.44 19.02
N GLU A 151 5.99 5.09 19.86
CA GLU A 151 5.02 4.40 20.70
C GLU A 151 3.93 3.74 19.85
N MET A 152 3.36 4.44 18.87
CA MET A 152 2.42 3.88 17.90
C MET A 152 3.00 2.63 17.22
N TYR A 153 4.26 2.67 16.75
CA TYR A 153 4.90 1.51 16.13
C TYR A 153 5.09 0.33 17.09
N SER A 154 5.46 0.65 18.34
CA SER A 154 5.76 -0.35 19.37
C SER A 154 4.49 -0.98 19.93
N MET A 155 3.41 -0.21 20.06
CA MET A 155 2.20 -0.65 20.73
C MET A 155 1.13 -1.02 19.72
N TRP A 156 0.85 -0.20 18.71
CA TRP A 156 -0.34 -0.32 17.87
C TRP A 156 -0.11 -1.27 16.70
N PRO A 157 -0.79 -2.45 16.65
CA PRO A 157 -0.56 -3.43 15.60
C PRO A 157 -0.79 -2.85 14.20
N PHE A 158 -1.79 -1.99 14.02
CA PHE A 158 -2.08 -1.35 12.73
C PHE A 158 -0.91 -0.51 12.19
N PHE A 159 -0.20 0.21 13.06
CA PHE A 159 0.87 1.12 12.64
C PHE A 159 2.22 0.42 12.45
N ARG A 160 2.36 -0.82 12.96
CA ARG A 160 3.58 -1.62 12.82
C ARG A 160 3.68 -2.32 11.45
N VAL A 161 2.54 -2.63 10.80
CA VAL A 161 2.48 -3.43 9.57
C VAL A 161 2.94 -2.66 8.35
#